data_AF-G3BDZ6-F1
#
_entry.id   AF-G3BDZ6-F1
#
_cell.length_a   1.000
_cell.length_b   1.000
_cell.length_c   1.000
_cell.angle_alpha   90.00
_cell.angle_beta   90.00
_cell.angle_gamma   90.00
#
_symmetry.space_group_name_H-M   'P 1'
#
loop_
_entity.id
_entity.type
_entity.pdbx_description
1 polymer ?
#
loop_
_entity_poly.entity_id
_entity_poly.type
_entity_poly.pdbx_seq_one_letter_code
_entity_poly.pdbx_strand_id
1 'polypeptide(L)'
;MGELSGEGHSSVEDARACLDLVKLKIQEGRLFGVDSSRQGVIDHINEEKPVEKPELKHVAIDYQSVDTGSGTMIQVDNDNEVVDNFTREVDDADFLVLGLKELEASLGWSSCCRVKHDLEDSYTNLNNRLNTIYSLLPANSVFMVLGSHGQDSSPLNNLFQQRRVLMGKQGMGENVNKDLDVLRDSIKQEVHKLREAVGFVTIKPSDT
;
A
#
# COMPACT_ATOMS: atom_id res chain seq x y z
N MET A 1 -19.90 34.90 -6.93
CA MET A 1 -20.27 35.09 -8.35
C MET A 1 -19.73 33.92 -9.17
N GLY A 2 -20.28 32.71 -8.97
CA GLY A 2 -19.90 31.50 -9.73
C GLY A 2 -21.12 30.75 -10.30
N GLU A 3 -22.28 30.86 -9.65
CA GLU A 3 -23.53 30.25 -10.12
C GLU A 3 -24.11 30.88 -11.41
N LEU A 4 -23.81 32.15 -11.69
CA LEU A 4 -24.29 32.83 -12.91
C LEU A 4 -23.41 32.57 -14.14
N SER A 5 -22.17 32.12 -13.93
CA SER A 5 -21.17 31.87 -14.99
C SER A 5 -21.00 30.39 -15.34
N GLY A 6 -21.70 29.48 -14.66
CA GLY A 6 -21.61 28.03 -14.92
C GLY A 6 -20.31 27.36 -14.48
N GLU A 7 -19.43 28.10 -13.80
CA GLU A 7 -18.10 27.64 -13.35
C GLU A 7 -18.03 27.40 -11.82
N GLY A 8 -19.15 27.47 -11.11
CA GLY A 8 -19.23 27.23 -9.66
C GLY A 8 -20.31 26.22 -9.31
N HIS A 9 -20.09 25.48 -8.20
CA HIS A 9 -21.07 24.53 -7.67
C HIS A 9 -22.36 25.26 -7.26
N SER A 10 -23.52 24.74 -7.65
CA SER A 10 -24.79 25.31 -7.24
C SER A 10 -25.10 24.90 -5.81
N SER A 11 -25.27 25.88 -4.92
CA SER A 11 -25.57 25.61 -3.51
C SER A 11 -26.90 24.86 -3.34
N VAL A 12 -27.84 25.06 -4.28
CA VAL A 12 -29.12 24.36 -4.31
C VAL A 12 -28.96 22.90 -4.74
N GLU A 13 -28.08 22.64 -5.70
CA GLU A 13 -27.76 21.28 -6.14
C GLU A 13 -27.02 20.51 -5.05
N ASP A 14 -26.02 21.12 -4.42
CA ASP A 14 -25.27 20.53 -3.31
C ASP A 14 -26.19 20.20 -2.13
N ALA A 15 -27.13 21.08 -1.79
CA ALA A 15 -28.11 20.85 -0.74
C ALA A 15 -29.08 19.71 -1.09
N ARG A 16 -29.52 19.60 -2.35
CA ARG A 16 -30.36 18.48 -2.82
C ARG A 16 -29.61 17.16 -2.79
N ALA A 17 -28.39 17.12 -3.32
CA ALA A 17 -27.55 15.94 -3.31
C ALA A 17 -27.26 15.46 -1.88
N CYS A 18 -27.03 16.39 -0.94
CA CYS A 18 -26.84 16.07 0.47
C CYS A 18 -28.09 15.44 1.10
N LEU A 19 -29.28 16.01 0.85
CA LEU A 19 -30.54 15.45 1.33
C LEU A 19 -30.87 14.09 0.69
N ASP A 20 -30.55 13.90 -0.58
CA ASP A 20 -30.69 12.61 -1.27
C ASP A 20 -29.76 11.56 -0.67
N LEU A 21 -28.50 11.91 -0.35
CA LEU A 21 -27.58 11.02 0.35
C LEU A 21 -28.10 10.64 1.75
N VAL A 22 -28.63 11.60 2.51
CA VAL A 22 -29.21 11.36 3.84
C VAL A 22 -30.42 10.42 3.71
N LYS A 23 -31.30 10.67 2.73
CA LYS A 23 -32.44 9.81 2.44
C LYS A 23 -31.98 8.38 2.13
N LEU A 24 -30.98 8.22 1.28
CA LEU A 24 -30.41 6.91 0.94
C LEU A 24 -29.78 6.23 2.16
N LYS A 25 -29.07 6.96 3.03
CA LYS A 25 -28.54 6.42 4.30
C LYS A 25 -29.64 6.01 5.30
N ILE A 26 -30.82 6.62 5.25
CA ILE A 26 -31.97 6.20 6.07
C ILE A 26 -32.59 4.91 5.50
N GLN A 27 -32.70 4.82 4.16
CA GLN A 27 -33.34 3.69 3.49
C GLN A 27 -32.46 2.43 3.45
N GLU A 28 -31.20 2.60 3.09
CA GLU A 28 -30.24 1.51 2.85
C GLU A 28 -29.30 1.27 4.04
N GLY A 29 -29.47 2.04 5.12
CA GLY A 29 -28.68 1.96 6.35
C GLY A 29 -27.54 2.97 6.43
N ARG A 30 -27.09 3.25 7.66
CA ARG A 30 -26.11 4.31 8.00
C ARG A 30 -24.82 4.26 7.16
N LEU A 31 -24.42 3.05 6.78
CA LEU A 31 -23.21 2.76 6.02
C LEU A 31 -23.39 2.92 4.50
N PHE A 32 -24.57 3.31 3.99
CA PHE A 32 -24.77 3.53 2.57
C PHE A 32 -23.80 4.60 2.03
N GLY A 33 -23.08 4.25 0.96
CA GLY A 33 -22.02 5.09 0.38
C GLY A 33 -20.70 5.08 1.15
N VAL A 34 -20.58 4.34 2.26
CA VAL A 34 -19.30 4.01 2.88
C VAL A 34 -18.80 2.73 2.20
N ASP A 35 -17.65 2.83 1.56
CA ASP A 35 -17.03 1.69 0.92
C ASP A 35 -16.48 0.74 1.99
N SER A 36 -17.30 -0.22 2.42
CA SER A 36 -16.92 -1.26 3.38
C SER A 36 -15.77 -2.14 2.88
N SER A 37 -15.37 -2.02 1.61
CA SER A 37 -14.23 -2.73 1.03
C SER A 37 -12.86 -2.15 1.42
N ARG A 38 -12.82 -0.99 2.12
CA ARG A 38 -11.57 -0.32 2.49
C ARG A 38 -11.04 -0.67 3.88
N GLN A 39 -11.73 -1.52 4.63
CA GLN A 39 -11.24 -1.93 5.93
C GLN A 39 -10.04 -2.87 5.79
N GLY A 40 -8.98 -2.61 6.57
CA GLY A 40 -7.83 -3.50 6.63
C GLY A 40 -8.26 -4.89 7.11
N VAL A 41 -7.65 -5.95 6.57
CA VAL A 41 -8.01 -7.33 6.94
C VAL A 41 -7.85 -7.56 8.45
N ILE A 42 -6.83 -6.96 9.06
CA ILE A 42 -6.55 -7.10 10.50
C ILE A 42 -7.56 -6.30 11.33
N ASP A 43 -7.94 -5.10 10.88
CA ASP A 43 -9.01 -4.32 11.51
C ASP A 43 -10.32 -5.11 11.51
N HIS A 44 -10.64 -5.73 10.37
CA HIS A 44 -11.84 -6.56 10.24
C HIS A 44 -11.80 -7.79 11.15
N ILE A 45 -10.65 -8.47 11.24
CA ILE A 45 -10.48 -9.60 12.19
C ILE A 45 -10.63 -9.12 13.63
N ASN A 46 -10.08 -7.95 13.97
CA ASN A 46 -10.18 -7.39 15.30
C ASN A 46 -11.61 -6.98 15.68
N GLU A 47 -12.45 -6.61 14.71
CA GLU A 47 -13.87 -6.31 14.95
C GLU A 47 -14.74 -7.58 15.08
N GLU A 48 -14.47 -8.61 14.29
CA GLU A 48 -15.27 -9.84 14.25
C GLU A 48 -14.91 -10.87 15.32
N LYS A 49 -13.75 -10.72 15.98
CA LYS A 49 -13.32 -11.69 17.00
C LYS A 49 -14.16 -11.60 18.28
N PRO A 50 -14.25 -12.69 19.06
CA PRO A 50 -14.84 -12.65 20.40
C PRO A 50 -14.08 -11.67 21.32
N VAL A 51 -14.82 -10.94 22.16
CA VAL A 51 -14.31 -9.91 23.10
C VAL A 51 -13.19 -10.43 24.03
N GLU A 52 -13.13 -11.73 24.25
CA GLU A 52 -12.14 -12.38 25.12
C GLU A 52 -10.75 -12.50 24.49
N LYS A 53 -10.61 -12.32 23.17
CA LYS A 53 -9.32 -12.42 22.48
C LYS A 53 -8.62 -11.06 22.37
N PRO A 54 -7.30 -11.00 22.63
CA PRO A 54 -6.53 -9.76 22.51
C PRO A 54 -6.58 -9.18 21.09
N GLU A 55 -6.32 -7.88 20.97
CA GLU A 55 -6.08 -7.18 19.70
C GLU A 55 -4.84 -7.69 19.01
N LEU A 56 -5.03 -8.15 17.78
CA LEU A 56 -3.94 -8.45 16.87
C LEU A 56 -3.27 -7.13 16.55
N LYS A 57 -1.98 -7.05 16.85
CA LYS A 57 -1.17 -5.88 16.57
C LYS A 57 -0.44 -6.08 15.26
N HIS A 58 -0.56 -5.11 14.37
CA HIS A 58 0.19 -5.09 13.12
C HIS A 58 1.05 -3.84 12.99
N VAL A 59 2.25 -4.07 12.47
CA VAL A 59 3.26 -3.03 12.27
C VAL A 59 3.78 -3.10 10.84
N ALA A 60 3.77 -1.97 10.14
CA ALA A 60 4.38 -1.83 8.83
C ALA A 60 5.63 -0.94 8.95
N ILE A 61 6.76 -1.42 8.45
CA ILE A 61 8.04 -0.73 8.42
C ILE A 61 8.43 -0.56 6.96
N ASP A 62 8.29 0.65 6.43
CA ASP A 62 8.57 0.93 5.02
C ASP A 62 9.03 2.38 4.81
N TYR A 63 9.62 2.65 3.65
CA TYR A 63 10.09 3.97 3.22
C TYR A 63 8.97 4.98 2.96
N GLN A 64 7.78 4.48 2.64
CA GLN A 64 6.62 5.32 2.35
C GLN A 64 5.62 5.20 3.48
N SER A 65 5.08 6.34 3.93
CA SER A 65 3.96 6.34 4.86
C SER A 65 2.73 5.75 4.16
N VAL A 66 2.31 4.57 4.64
CA VAL A 66 1.08 3.89 4.20
C VAL A 66 0.04 4.04 5.31
N ASP A 67 -1.21 4.22 4.93
CA ASP A 67 -2.33 4.17 5.88
C ASP A 67 -2.54 2.72 6.33
N THR A 68 -2.21 2.44 7.59
CA THR A 68 -2.29 1.13 8.23
C THR A 68 -3.59 0.91 9.01
N GLY A 69 -4.54 1.84 8.95
CA GLY A 69 -5.76 1.75 9.74
C GLY A 69 -5.45 1.80 11.24
N SER A 70 -5.78 0.73 11.99
CA SER A 70 -5.48 0.64 13.43
C SER A 70 -4.02 0.27 13.75
N GLY A 71 -3.21 -0.10 12.76
CA GLY A 71 -1.83 -0.55 12.96
C GLY A 71 -0.82 0.58 13.01
N THR A 72 0.39 0.24 13.44
CA THR A 72 1.51 1.19 13.53
C THR A 72 2.29 1.23 12.22
N MET A 73 2.53 2.42 11.69
CA MET A 73 3.42 2.66 10.54
C MET A 73 4.72 3.32 11.01
N ILE A 74 5.86 2.68 10.73
CA ILE A 74 7.21 3.20 11.02
C ILE A 74 7.89 3.54 9.69
N GLN A 75 8.07 4.83 9.43
CA GLN A 75 8.77 5.29 8.24
C GLN A 75 10.28 5.20 8.44
N VAL A 76 10.98 4.64 7.45
CA VAL A 76 12.45 4.45 7.47
C VAL A 76 13.13 5.07 6.24
N ASP A 77 14.43 5.31 6.33
CA ASP A 77 15.24 5.86 5.21
C ASP A 77 16.22 4.84 4.61
N ASN A 78 16.50 3.73 5.30
CA ASN A 78 17.41 2.68 4.83
C ASN A 78 17.00 1.29 5.35
N ASP A 79 17.50 0.22 4.70
CA ASP A 79 17.13 -1.14 5.07
C ASP A 79 17.75 -1.58 6.41
N ASN A 80 18.82 -0.93 6.87
CA ASN A 80 19.38 -1.23 8.21
C ASN A 80 18.41 -0.75 9.30
N GLU A 81 17.81 0.42 9.13
CA GLU A 81 16.73 0.91 10.00
C GLU A 81 15.51 -0.01 9.97
N VAL A 82 15.22 -0.67 8.84
CA VAL A 82 14.15 -1.67 8.78
C VAL A 82 14.45 -2.81 9.75
N VAL A 83 15.66 -3.36 9.72
CA VAL A 83 16.07 -4.48 10.59
C VAL A 83 16.15 -4.04 12.06
N ASP A 84 16.64 -2.84 12.33
CA ASP A 84 16.71 -2.29 13.69
C ASP A 84 15.33 -2.10 14.30
N ASN A 85 14.37 -1.55 13.55
CA ASN A 85 12.99 -1.38 14.00
C ASN A 85 12.27 -2.72 14.10
N PHE A 86 12.51 -3.66 13.18
CA PHE A 86 12.01 -5.03 13.29
C PHE A 86 12.43 -5.68 14.62
N THR A 87 13.70 -5.53 15.00
CA THR A 87 14.22 -6.11 16.25
C THR A 87 13.52 -5.54 17.50
N ARG A 88 12.98 -4.32 17.44
CA ARG A 88 12.25 -3.71 18.55
C ARG A 88 10.81 -4.18 18.65
N GLU A 89 10.18 -4.44 17.51
CA GLU A 89 8.74 -4.71 17.40
C GLU A 89 8.41 -6.20 17.32
N VAL A 90 9.40 -7.07 17.11
CA VAL A 90 9.22 -8.52 16.91
C VAL A 90 8.49 -9.23 18.07
N ASP A 91 8.67 -8.74 19.30
CA ASP A 91 8.08 -9.36 20.50
C ASP A 91 6.64 -8.87 20.79
N ASP A 92 6.25 -7.69 20.28
CA ASP A 92 4.93 -7.09 20.56
C ASP A 92 3.94 -7.22 19.39
N ALA A 93 4.43 -7.36 18.16
CA ALA A 93 3.59 -7.40 16.96
C ALA A 93 3.26 -8.84 16.51
N ASP A 94 1.99 -9.10 16.17
CA ASP A 94 1.55 -10.37 15.61
C ASP A 94 1.77 -10.43 14.09
N PHE A 95 1.73 -9.28 13.42
CA PHE A 95 1.89 -9.17 11.97
C PHE A 95 2.83 -8.02 11.61
N LEU A 96 3.98 -8.37 11.05
CA LEU A 96 5.03 -7.43 10.64
C LEU A 96 5.17 -7.43 9.12
N VAL A 97 5.08 -6.24 8.52
CA VAL A 97 5.34 -6.02 7.09
C VAL A 97 6.59 -5.17 6.96
N LEU A 98 7.61 -5.68 6.27
CA LEU A 98 8.90 -5.01 6.11
C LEU A 98 9.13 -4.70 4.62
N GLY A 99 9.47 -3.45 4.30
CA GLY A 99 9.85 -3.01 2.96
C GLY A 99 11.35 -2.88 2.82
N LEU A 100 12.00 -3.82 2.11
CA LEU A 100 13.43 -3.75 1.77
C LEU A 100 13.59 -3.24 0.34
N LYS A 101 14.13 -2.02 0.17
CA LYS A 101 14.14 -1.32 -1.13
C LYS A 101 15.54 -0.98 -1.65
N GLU A 102 16.61 -1.27 -0.91
CA GLU A 102 17.96 -0.97 -1.38
C GLU A 102 18.34 -1.72 -2.66
N LEU A 103 17.91 -2.97 -2.81
CA LEU A 103 18.16 -3.73 -4.04
C LEU A 103 17.47 -3.07 -5.25
N GLU A 104 16.24 -2.59 -5.09
CA GLU A 104 15.51 -1.86 -6.13
C GLU A 104 16.22 -0.55 -6.49
N ALA A 105 16.79 0.14 -5.49
CA ALA A 105 17.54 1.37 -5.72
C ALA A 105 18.87 1.14 -6.46
N SER A 106 19.58 0.05 -6.15
CA SER A 106 20.79 -0.37 -6.85
C SER A 106 20.50 -0.78 -8.30
N LEU A 107 19.34 -1.38 -8.57
CA LEU A 107 18.86 -1.71 -9.91
C LEU A 107 18.30 -0.50 -10.68
N GLY A 108 18.15 0.64 -10.01
CA GLY A 108 17.64 1.88 -10.61
C GLY A 108 16.11 1.94 -10.76
N TRP A 109 15.37 1.03 -10.13
CA TRP A 109 13.90 1.00 -10.14
C TRP A 109 13.28 1.93 -9.12
N SER A 110 14.05 2.33 -8.11
CA SER A 110 13.60 3.25 -7.09
C SER A 110 14.67 4.31 -6.80
N SER A 111 14.20 5.50 -6.43
CA SER A 111 15.03 6.60 -5.95
C SER A 111 14.92 6.77 -4.43
N CYS A 112 14.36 5.80 -3.70
CA CYS A 112 14.11 5.92 -2.26
C CYS A 112 15.39 5.90 -1.43
N CYS A 113 16.45 5.23 -1.89
CA CYS A 113 17.70 5.13 -1.15
C CYS A 113 18.67 6.24 -1.57
N ARG A 114 19.24 6.95 -0.58
CA ARG A 114 20.29 7.96 -0.80
C ARG A 114 21.63 7.31 -1.18
N VAL A 115 21.85 6.08 -0.73
CA VAL A 115 23.09 5.32 -0.97
C VAL A 115 22.78 4.23 -2.00
N LYS A 116 23.59 4.17 -3.06
CA LYS A 116 23.58 3.07 -4.02
C LYS A 116 24.78 2.20 -3.74
N HIS A 117 24.53 0.91 -3.55
CA HIS A 117 25.58 -0.09 -3.41
C HIS A 117 25.85 -0.73 -4.77
N ASP A 118 27.00 -1.38 -4.92
CA ASP A 118 27.19 -2.25 -6.07
C ASP A 118 26.17 -3.40 -6.03
N LEU A 119 25.87 -4.00 -7.18
CA LEU A 119 24.85 -5.04 -7.27
C LEU A 119 25.21 -6.25 -6.41
N GLU A 120 26.47 -6.69 -6.45
CA GLU A 120 26.96 -7.84 -5.68
C GLU A 120 26.91 -7.59 -4.16
N ASP A 121 27.27 -6.37 -3.74
CA ASP A 121 27.14 -5.92 -2.35
C ASP A 121 25.67 -5.88 -1.91
N SER A 122 24.78 -5.43 -2.80
CA SER A 122 23.34 -5.33 -2.51
C SER A 122 22.72 -6.71 -2.27
N TYR A 123 23.08 -7.73 -3.08
CA TYR A 123 22.65 -9.11 -2.87
C TYR A 123 23.19 -9.68 -1.55
N THR A 124 24.45 -9.44 -1.26
CA THR A 124 25.09 -9.91 -0.02
C THR A 124 24.43 -9.28 1.20
N ASN A 125 24.18 -7.97 1.17
CA ASN A 125 23.50 -7.24 2.25
C ASN A 125 22.06 -7.73 2.44
N LEU A 126 21.30 -7.90 1.35
CA LEU A 126 19.94 -8.44 1.43
C LEU A 126 19.93 -9.83 2.09
N ASN A 127 20.82 -10.72 1.66
CA ASN A 127 20.92 -12.07 2.23
C ASN A 127 21.26 -12.04 3.72
N ASN A 128 22.21 -11.19 4.12
CA ASN A 128 22.55 -11.00 5.54
C ASN A 128 21.35 -10.51 6.36
N ARG A 129 20.59 -9.53 5.85
CA ARG A 129 19.40 -9.00 6.54
C ARG A 129 18.30 -10.05 6.66
N LEU A 130 18.02 -10.81 5.60
CA LEU A 130 17.04 -11.90 5.64
C LEU A 130 17.43 -12.98 6.66
N ASN A 131 18.72 -13.33 6.75
CA ASN A 131 19.21 -14.26 7.76
C ASN A 131 19.05 -13.71 9.19
N THR A 132 19.30 -12.43 9.40
CA THR A 132 19.08 -11.78 10.70
C THR A 132 17.60 -11.79 11.07
N ILE A 133 16.71 -11.41 10.15
CA ILE A 133 15.26 -11.42 10.38
C ILE A 133 14.78 -12.84 10.73
N TYR A 134 15.16 -13.84 9.93
CA TYR A 134 14.76 -15.23 10.17
C TYR A 134 15.29 -15.79 11.49
N SER A 135 16.52 -15.45 11.88
CA SER A 135 17.11 -15.94 13.13
C SER A 135 16.44 -15.34 14.37
N LEU A 136 16.00 -14.08 14.31
CA LEU A 136 15.30 -13.38 15.38
C LEU A 136 13.80 -13.73 15.52
N LEU A 137 13.15 -14.23 14.45
CA LEU A 137 11.73 -14.57 14.51
C LEU A 137 11.42 -15.60 15.62
N PRO A 138 10.29 -15.50 16.34
CA PRO A 138 9.87 -16.51 17.31
C PRO A 138 9.61 -17.87 16.66
N ALA A 139 9.71 -18.94 17.45
CA ALA A 139 9.28 -20.27 17.04
C ALA A 139 7.81 -20.27 16.60
N ASN A 140 7.47 -21.11 15.62
CA ASN A 140 6.13 -21.20 15.01
C ASN A 140 5.66 -19.94 14.26
N SER A 141 6.58 -19.04 13.89
CA SER A 141 6.27 -17.88 13.07
C SER A 141 6.26 -18.23 11.57
N VAL A 142 5.37 -17.61 10.82
CA VAL A 142 5.37 -17.68 9.35
C VAL A 142 6.28 -16.57 8.81
N PHE A 143 7.23 -16.94 7.96
CA PHE A 143 8.10 -16.01 7.27
C PHE A 143 7.81 -16.03 5.77
N MET A 144 7.49 -14.87 5.21
CA MET A 144 7.19 -14.71 3.79
C MET A 144 8.11 -13.66 3.17
N VAL A 145 8.76 -14.02 2.07
CA VAL A 145 9.54 -13.11 1.25
C VAL A 145 8.83 -12.99 -0.10
N LEU A 146 8.33 -11.80 -0.41
CA LEU A 146 7.63 -11.51 -1.65
C LEU A 146 8.50 -10.58 -2.49
N GLY A 147 8.83 -11.02 -3.69
CA GLY A 147 9.56 -10.21 -4.68
C GLY A 147 8.71 -10.00 -5.93
N SER A 148 8.66 -8.76 -6.40
CA SER A 148 8.16 -8.45 -7.74
C SER A 148 9.13 -9.02 -8.79
N HIS A 149 8.60 -9.50 -9.92
CA HIS A 149 9.39 -10.15 -10.95
C HIS A 149 10.25 -9.16 -11.74
N GLY A 150 11.34 -8.69 -11.13
CA GLY A 150 12.52 -8.20 -11.83
C GLY A 150 12.32 -6.97 -12.74
N GLN A 151 11.19 -6.27 -12.63
CA GLN A 151 10.77 -5.24 -13.58
C GLN A 151 10.61 -3.92 -12.86
N ASP A 152 11.10 -2.85 -13.48
CA ASP A 152 10.96 -1.48 -13.03
C ASP A 152 9.46 -1.11 -12.94
N SER A 153 9.02 -0.61 -11.78
CA SER A 153 7.66 -0.13 -11.57
C SER A 153 7.46 1.33 -12.00
N SER A 154 8.54 2.04 -12.33
CA SER A 154 8.53 3.43 -12.80
C SER A 154 7.62 3.69 -14.00
N PRO A 155 7.54 2.82 -15.02
CA PRO A 155 6.59 2.98 -16.13
C PRO A 155 5.14 3.04 -15.64
N LEU A 156 4.75 2.14 -14.73
CA LEU A 156 3.40 2.12 -14.18
C LEU A 156 3.11 3.37 -13.32
N ASN A 157 4.09 3.80 -12.52
CA ASN A 157 3.98 5.03 -11.73
C ASN A 157 3.77 6.26 -12.62
N ASN A 158 4.48 6.35 -13.75
CA ASN A 158 4.31 7.42 -14.72
C ASN A 158 2.89 7.39 -15.36
N LEU A 159 2.39 6.21 -15.72
CA LEU A 159 1.03 6.06 -16.23
C LEU A 159 -0.03 6.50 -15.19
N PHE A 160 0.16 6.20 -13.91
CA PHE A 160 -0.74 6.68 -12.85
C PHE A 160 -0.68 8.20 -12.66
N GLN A 161 0.51 8.81 -12.78
CA GLN A 161 0.65 10.26 -12.76
C GLN A 161 -0.07 10.91 -13.95
N GLN A 162 0.10 10.37 -15.16
CA GLN A 162 -0.63 10.82 -16.35
C GLN A 162 -2.14 10.70 -16.16
N ARG A 163 -2.61 9.60 -15.55
CA ARG A 163 -4.04 9.40 -15.24
C ARG A 163 -4.55 10.49 -14.31
N ARG A 164 -3.80 10.84 -13.27
CA ARG A 164 -4.17 11.90 -12.33
C ARG A 164 -4.30 13.26 -13.04
N VAL A 165 -3.38 13.56 -13.95
CA VAL A 165 -3.43 14.80 -14.76
C VAL A 165 -4.66 14.83 -15.66
N LEU A 166 -4.94 13.72 -16.37
CA LEU A 166 -6.12 13.63 -17.24
C LEU A 166 -7.43 13.71 -16.47
N MET A 167 -7.53 13.07 -15.29
CA MET A 167 -8.71 13.21 -14.43
C MET A 167 -8.91 14.66 -13.95
N GLY A 168 -7.83 15.39 -13.68
CA GLY A 168 -7.89 16.82 -13.38
C GLY A 168 -8.47 17.64 -14.55
N LYS A 169 -8.02 17.36 -15.78
CA LYS A 169 -8.53 18.01 -17.00
C LYS A 169 -10.00 17.68 -17.28
N GLN A 170 -10.42 16.45 -17.02
CA GLN A 170 -11.82 16.04 -17.11
C GLN A 170 -12.70 16.84 -16.14
N GLY A 171 -12.22 17.07 -14.92
CA GLY A 171 -12.90 17.93 -13.93
C GLY A 171 -13.01 19.40 -14.37
N MET A 172 -12.13 19.85 -15.26
CA MET A 172 -12.20 21.18 -15.90
C MET A 172 -13.09 21.21 -17.16
N GLY A 173 -13.77 20.11 -17.48
CA GLY A 173 -14.68 20.03 -18.62
C GLY A 173 -14.03 19.66 -19.96
N GLU A 174 -12.74 19.30 -19.98
CA GLU A 174 -12.07 18.82 -21.20
C GLU A 174 -12.49 17.37 -21.53
N ASN A 175 -12.75 17.10 -22.81
CA ASN A 175 -13.08 15.75 -23.28
C ASN A 175 -11.82 14.91 -23.47
N VAL A 176 -11.41 14.22 -22.41
CA VAL A 176 -10.23 13.34 -22.35
C VAL A 176 -10.58 11.84 -22.42
N ASN A 177 -11.81 11.47 -22.77
CA ASN A 177 -12.27 10.08 -22.68
C ASN A 177 -11.42 9.11 -23.52
N LYS A 178 -11.04 9.50 -24.74
CA LYS A 178 -10.20 8.66 -25.61
C LYS A 178 -8.80 8.45 -25.04
N ASP A 179 -8.20 9.49 -24.46
CA ASP A 179 -6.87 9.41 -23.86
C ASP A 179 -6.88 8.56 -22.58
N LEU A 180 -7.96 8.64 -21.80
CA LEU A 180 -8.18 7.79 -20.62
C LEU A 180 -8.35 6.31 -20.99
N ASP A 181 -9.04 6.01 -22.09
CA ASP A 181 -9.22 4.63 -22.57
C ASP A 181 -7.89 4.01 -23.02
N VAL A 182 -7.10 4.74 -23.82
CA VAL A 182 -5.76 4.30 -24.23
C VAL A 182 -4.86 4.10 -23.02
N LEU A 183 -4.88 5.04 -22.08
CA LEU A 183 -4.08 4.95 -20.86
C LEU A 183 -4.50 3.76 -19.99
N ARG A 184 -5.80 3.45 -19.92
CA ARG A 184 -6.33 2.31 -19.17
C ARG A 184 -5.80 1.00 -19.75
N ASP A 185 -5.72 0.87 -21.06
CA ASP A 185 -5.20 -0.34 -21.70
C ASP A 185 -3.68 -0.47 -21.52
N SER A 186 -2.92 0.64 -21.59
CA SER A 186 -1.50 0.65 -21.22
C SER A 186 -1.27 0.26 -19.76
N ILE A 187 -2.08 0.78 -18.83
CA ILE A 187 -2.01 0.40 -17.41
C ILE A 187 -2.28 -1.09 -17.24
N LYS A 188 -3.30 -1.65 -17.93
CA LYS A 188 -3.59 -3.10 -17.84
C LYS A 188 -2.41 -3.95 -18.30
N GLN A 189 -1.73 -3.54 -19.38
CA GLN A 189 -0.57 -4.26 -19.90
C GLN A 189 0.60 -4.24 -18.92
N GLU A 190 0.94 -3.07 -18.36
CA GLU A 190 2.01 -2.96 -17.36
C GLU A 190 1.67 -3.69 -16.05
N VAL A 191 0.40 -3.61 -15.59
CA VAL A 191 -0.06 -4.39 -14.43
C VAL A 191 0.04 -5.88 -14.70
N HIS A 192 -0.24 -6.35 -15.92
CA HIS A 192 -0.12 -7.77 -16.24
C HIS A 192 1.33 -8.26 -16.11
N LYS A 193 2.31 -7.46 -16.55
CA LYS A 193 3.73 -7.76 -16.38
C LYS A 193 4.14 -7.79 -14.90
N LEU A 194 3.70 -6.80 -14.13
CA LEU A 194 4.03 -6.69 -12.69
C LEU A 194 3.27 -7.67 -11.80
N ARG A 195 2.20 -8.32 -12.31
CA ARG A 195 1.47 -9.36 -11.58
C ARG A 195 2.25 -10.66 -11.46
N GLU A 196 3.25 -10.86 -12.30
CA GLU A 196 4.20 -11.95 -12.10
C GLU A 196 5.06 -11.59 -10.89
N ALA A 197 5.06 -12.47 -9.89
CA ALA A 197 5.80 -12.29 -8.64
C ALA A 197 6.29 -13.65 -8.15
N VAL A 198 7.40 -13.65 -7.41
CA VAL A 198 7.95 -14.84 -6.77
C VAL A 198 7.82 -14.66 -5.27
N GLY A 199 7.23 -15.65 -4.62
CA GLY A 199 7.05 -15.67 -3.17
C GLY A 199 7.70 -16.92 -2.57
N PHE A 200 8.47 -16.72 -1.51
CA PHE A 200 8.96 -17.79 -0.66
C PHE A 200 8.20 -17.74 0.66
N VAL A 201 7.67 -18.87 1.11
CA VAL A 201 6.95 -18.99 2.37
C VAL A 201 7.57 -20.14 3.15
N THR A 202 7.91 -19.89 4.40
CA THR A 202 8.39 -20.91 5.32
C THR A 202 7.79 -20.71 6.70
N ILE A 203 7.76 -21.78 7.49
CA ILE A 203 7.33 -21.75 8.89
C ILE A 203 8.57 -22.06 9.71
N LYS A 204 8.92 -21.17 10.65
CA LYS A 204 10.04 -21.41 11.56
C LYS A 204 9.62 -22.53 12.53
N PRO A 205 10.30 -23.69 12.52
CA PRO A 205 9.94 -24.78 13.42
C PRO A 205 10.19 -24.37 14.87
N SER A 206 9.42 -24.93 15.80
CA SER A 206 9.80 -24.92 17.20
C SER A 206 11.00 -25.83 17.42
N ASP A 207 12.02 -25.32 18.09
CA ASP A 207 13.08 -26.15 18.64
C ASP A 207 12.46 -27.05 19.72
N THR A 208 12.13 -28.29 19.35
CA THR A 208 11.70 -29.36 20.28
C THR A 208 12.80 -29.74 21.23
#